data_AF-A0A3M2F9N3-F1
#
_entry.id   AF-A0A3M2F9N3-F1
#
_cell.length_a   1.000
_cell.length_b   1.000
_cell.length_c   1.000
_cell.angle_alpha   90.00
_cell.angle_beta   90.00
_cell.angle_gamma   90.00
#
_symmetry.space_group_name_H-M   'P 1'
#
loop_
_entity.id
_entity.type
_entity.pdbx_description
1 polymer ?
#
loop_
_entity_poly.entity_id
_entity_poly.type
_entity_poly.pdbx_seq_one_letter_code
_entity_poly.pdbx_strand_id
1 'polypeptide(L)'
;MTYCSARKKNDQAPLPARERYVSPRIQRIEQKAKASGADFRILSGKFGLLAPDEKIPYYDKKLSEEDLSRMIEESEKRLCDYQHITFWVHPGDDVELYQRVIEEAARRNRAAFEVLYI
;
A
#
# COMPACT_ATOMS: atom_id res chain seq x y z
N MET A 1 4.20 3.14 -4.79
CA MET A 1 3.37 2.72 -3.63
C MET A 1 4.08 1.66 -2.79
N THR A 2 3.53 1.29 -1.63
CA THR A 2 4.06 0.25 -0.74
C THR A 2 2.96 -0.32 0.17
N TYR A 3 3.27 -1.20 1.11
CA TYR A 3 2.31 -1.84 2.05
C TYR A 3 2.33 -1.21 3.44
N CYS A 4 1.28 -1.46 4.21
CA CYS A 4 1.16 -1.08 5.63
C CYS A 4 2.29 -1.67 6.49
N SER A 5 2.40 -1.24 7.75
CA SER A 5 3.33 -1.82 8.72
C SER A 5 2.63 -2.66 9.77
N ALA A 6 3.34 -3.67 10.29
CA ALA A 6 2.89 -4.43 11.46
C ALA A 6 2.70 -3.49 12.66
N ARG A 7 3.75 -2.72 13.00
CA ARG A 7 3.73 -1.73 14.08
C ARG A 7 2.88 -0.52 13.71
N LYS A 8 1.95 -0.15 14.58
CA LYS A 8 1.06 1.01 14.41
C LYS A 8 1.01 1.81 15.71
N LYS A 9 0.78 3.12 15.61
CA LYS A 9 0.44 3.94 16.78
C LYS A 9 -0.92 3.52 17.32
N ASN A 10 -1.04 3.38 18.63
CA ASN A 10 -2.23 2.85 19.31
C ASN A 10 -3.21 3.93 19.80
N ASP A 11 -3.03 5.18 19.35
CA ASP A 11 -3.98 6.26 19.60
C ASP A 11 -5.39 5.88 19.15
N GLN A 12 -6.38 6.15 20.00
CA GLN A 12 -7.79 5.82 19.71
C GLN A 12 -8.37 6.70 18.60
N ALA A 13 -7.92 7.96 18.50
CA ALA A 13 -8.35 8.86 17.45
C ALA A 13 -7.86 8.37 16.08
N PRO A 14 -8.65 8.51 14.99
CA PRO A 14 -8.18 8.27 13.64
C PRO A 14 -6.96 9.16 13.30
N LEU A 15 -5.95 8.56 12.68
CA LEU A 15 -4.70 9.21 12.29
C LEU A 15 -4.49 9.06 10.78
N PRO A 16 -3.87 10.03 10.10
CA PRO A 16 -3.40 9.84 8.73
C PRO A 16 -2.64 8.53 8.57
N ALA A 17 -2.84 7.79 7.49
CA ALA A 17 -2.19 6.50 7.24
C ALA A 17 -0.66 6.60 7.39
N ARG A 18 -0.05 7.68 6.89
CA ARG A 18 1.40 7.94 7.03
C ARG A 18 1.88 8.09 8.48
N GLU A 19 0.99 8.48 9.40
CA GLU A 19 1.29 8.64 10.82
C GLU A 19 0.89 7.42 11.64
N ARG A 20 -0.18 6.71 11.23
CA ARG A 20 -0.64 5.48 11.88
C ARG A 20 0.41 4.39 11.77
N TYR A 21 1.01 4.23 10.60
CA TYR A 21 2.00 3.20 10.33
C TYR A 21 3.39 3.63 10.78
N VAL A 22 3.97 2.92 11.76
CA VAL A 22 5.31 3.20 12.26
C VAL A 22 6.32 2.48 11.36
N SER A 23 6.78 3.15 10.32
CA SER A 23 7.70 2.57 9.33
C SER A 23 8.58 3.64 8.67
N PRO A 24 9.92 3.59 8.85
CA PRO A 24 10.84 4.44 8.10
C PRO A 24 10.73 4.22 6.57
N ARG A 25 10.41 3.00 6.14
CA ARG A 25 10.17 2.65 4.73
C ARG A 25 9.07 3.52 4.12
N ILE A 26 7.91 3.62 4.78
CA ILE A 26 6.77 4.40 4.28
C ILE A 26 7.18 5.87 4.07
N GLN A 27 7.85 6.48 5.05
CA GLN A 27 8.32 7.86 4.98
C GLN A 27 9.32 8.07 3.84
N ARG A 28 10.28 7.15 3.68
CA ARG A 28 11.31 7.24 2.63
C ARG A 28 10.71 7.12 1.23
N ILE A 29 9.72 6.26 1.04
CA ILE A 29 9.05 6.09 -0.25
C ILE A 29 8.11 7.26 -0.54
N GLU A 30 7.40 7.80 0.46
CA GLU A 30 6.60 9.01 0.31
C GLU A 30 7.47 10.19 -0.17
N GLN A 31 8.65 10.36 0.44
CA GLN A 31 9.62 11.38 0.02
C GLN A 31 10.12 11.16 -1.41
N LYS A 32 10.44 9.92 -1.80
CA LYS A 32 10.84 9.58 -3.17
C LYS A 32 9.73 9.90 -4.18
N ALA A 33 8.50 9.48 -3.88
CA ALA A 33 7.35 9.75 -4.73
C ALA A 33 7.11 11.26 -4.89
N LYS A 34 7.17 12.01 -3.78
CA LYS A 34 7.06 13.47 -3.81
C LYS A 34 8.17 14.13 -4.66
N ALA A 35 9.41 13.68 -4.51
CA ALA A 35 10.55 14.21 -5.27
C ALA A 35 10.44 13.95 -6.79
N SER A 36 9.79 12.86 -7.19
CA SER A 36 9.56 12.52 -8.59
C SER A 36 8.22 13.02 -9.15
N GLY A 37 7.42 13.75 -8.36
CA GLY A 37 6.06 14.15 -8.75
C GLY A 37 5.09 12.96 -8.93
N ALA A 38 5.39 11.81 -8.33
CA ALA A 38 4.55 10.62 -8.43
C ALA A 38 3.56 10.54 -7.26
N ASP A 39 2.41 9.94 -7.53
CA ASP A 39 1.39 9.65 -6.54
C ASP A 39 1.88 8.59 -5.53
N PHE A 40 1.61 8.82 -4.25
CA PHE A 40 1.94 7.87 -3.18
C PHE A 40 0.67 7.25 -2.60
N ARG A 41 0.70 5.93 -2.40
CA ARG A 41 -0.38 5.13 -1.82
C ARG A 41 0.20 4.03 -0.93
N ILE A 42 -0.56 3.64 0.09
CA ILE A 42 -0.21 2.57 1.04
C ILE A 42 -1.28 1.48 0.94
N LEU A 43 -0.90 0.26 0.58
CA LEU A 43 -1.79 -0.90 0.58
C LEU A 43 -1.94 -1.45 2.01
N SER A 44 -3.13 -1.28 2.57
CA SER A 44 -3.55 -1.80 3.87
C SER A 44 -4.22 -3.16 3.72
N GLY A 45 -3.80 -4.13 4.54
CA GLY A 45 -4.48 -5.44 4.60
C GLY A 45 -5.92 -5.38 5.12
N LYS A 46 -6.37 -4.24 5.66
CA LYS A 46 -7.75 -4.03 6.11
C LYS A 46 -8.53 -3.07 5.20
N PHE A 47 -7.90 -1.99 4.77
CA PHE A 47 -8.59 -0.86 4.12
C PHE A 47 -8.29 -0.71 2.62
N GLY A 48 -7.43 -1.58 2.06
CA GLY A 48 -7.01 -1.44 0.67
C GLY A 48 -6.08 -0.26 0.44
N LEU A 49 -6.16 0.35 -0.74
CA LEU A 49 -5.27 1.44 -1.14
C LEU A 49 -5.66 2.77 -0.49
N LEU A 50 -4.81 3.23 0.42
CA LEU A 50 -4.97 4.46 1.17
C LEU A 50 -4.12 5.60 0.59
N ALA A 51 -4.67 6.81 0.59
CA ALA A 51 -3.87 8.03 0.50
C ALA A 51 -3.08 8.25 1.81
N PRO A 52 -1.90 8.91 1.78
CA PRO A 52 -1.10 9.14 2.98
C PRO A 52 -1.86 9.93 4.07
N ASP A 53 -2.73 10.86 3.66
CA ASP A 53 -3.53 11.71 4.53
C ASP A 53 -4.88 11.11 4.95
N GLU A 54 -5.22 9.92 4.43
CA GLU A 54 -6.47 9.26 4.77
C GLU A 54 -6.45 8.84 6.25
N LYS A 55 -7.41 9.35 7.04
CA LYS A 55 -7.47 9.08 8.48
C LYS A 55 -8.07 7.71 8.74
N ILE A 56 -7.29 6.84 9.40
CA ILE A 56 -7.69 5.47 9.74
C ILE A 56 -7.65 5.24 11.26
N PRO A 57 -8.60 4.47 11.82
CA PRO A 57 -8.55 4.06 13.22
C PRO A 57 -7.42 3.04 13.45
N TYR A 58 -7.11 2.78 14.71
CA TYR A 58 -6.24 1.65 15.06
C TYR A 58 -6.88 0.32 14.63
N TYR A 59 -6.04 -0.63 14.20
CA TYR A 59 -6.45 -1.99 13.88
C TYR A 59 -5.26 -2.94 13.92
N ASP A 60 -5.54 -4.21 14.16
CA ASP A 60 -4.55 -5.28 14.03
C ASP A 60 -5.08 -6.38 13.09
N LYS A 61 -4.74 -6.24 11.81
CA LYS A 61 -5.13 -7.18 10.75
C LYS A 61 -4.01 -7.23 9.70
N LYS A 62 -3.57 -8.44 9.38
CA LYS A 62 -2.73 -8.75 8.22
C LYS A 62 -3.63 -9.17 7.05
N LEU A 63 -3.18 -8.93 5.82
CA LEU A 63 -3.85 -9.45 4.63
C LEU A 63 -3.79 -10.98 4.65
N SER A 64 -4.91 -11.65 4.35
CA SER A 64 -5.00 -13.10 4.20
C SER A 64 -5.46 -13.48 2.79
N GLU A 65 -5.38 -14.77 2.45
CA GLU A 65 -5.88 -15.31 1.18
C GLU A 65 -7.39 -15.06 0.99
N GLU A 66 -8.17 -15.07 2.08
CA GLU A 66 -9.61 -14.80 2.04
C GLU A 66 -9.93 -13.35 1.61
N ASP A 67 -9.03 -12.41 1.91
CA ASP A 67 -9.18 -11.00 1.50
C ASP A 67 -8.79 -10.77 0.03
N LEU A 68 -8.11 -11.73 -0.61
CA LEU A 68 -7.37 -11.49 -1.84
C LEU A 68 -8.26 -11.01 -2.99
N SER A 69 -9.33 -11.74 -3.30
CA SER A 69 -10.23 -11.41 -4.43
C SER A 69 -10.83 -10.01 -4.27
N ARG A 70 -11.34 -9.70 -3.07
CA ARG A 70 -11.89 -8.37 -2.75
C ARG A 70 -10.83 -7.29 -2.89
N MET A 71 -9.63 -7.53 -2.38
CA MET A 71 -8.55 -6.55 -2.39
C MET A 71 -8.05 -6.24 -3.81
N ILE A 72 -8.02 -7.26 -4.68
CA ILE A 72 -7.70 -7.09 -6.10
C ILE A 72 -8.76 -6.20 -6.78
N GLU A 73 -10.05 -6.50 -6.61
CA GLU A 73 -11.13 -5.73 -7.23
C GLU A 73 -11.17 -4.26 -6.76
N GLU A 74 -10.95 -4.04 -5.47
CA GLU A 74 -10.86 -2.68 -4.91
C GLU A 74 -9.62 -1.94 -5.45
N SER A 75 -8.49 -2.63 -5.56
CA SER A 75 -7.24 -2.06 -6.06
C SER A 75 -7.32 -1.76 -7.56
N GLU A 76 -7.94 -2.63 -8.36
CA GLU A 76 -8.19 -2.44 -9.79
C GLU A 76 -8.94 -1.12 -10.03
N LYS A 77 -10.04 -0.89 -9.31
CA LYS A 77 -10.82 0.36 -9.40
C LYS A 77 -10.01 1.60 -9.03
N ARG A 78 -9.15 1.50 -8.00
CA ARG A 78 -8.33 2.62 -7.53
C ARG A 78 -7.11 2.89 -8.42
N LEU A 79 -6.73 1.93 -9.25
CA LEU A 79 -5.54 1.96 -10.09
C LEU A 79 -5.86 2.17 -11.58
N CYS A 80 -7.12 2.38 -11.95
CA CYS A 80 -7.55 2.40 -13.35
C CYS A 80 -6.87 3.48 -14.22
N ASP A 81 -6.47 4.59 -13.60
CA ASP A 81 -5.87 5.74 -14.31
C ASP A 81 -4.32 5.70 -14.33
N TYR A 82 -3.71 4.69 -13.71
CA TYR A 82 -2.25 4.58 -13.60
C TYR A 82 -1.69 3.74 -14.74
N GLN A 83 -0.71 4.30 -15.46
CA GLN A 83 0.00 3.57 -16.51
C GLN A 83 1.25 2.85 -16.01
N HIS A 84 1.85 3.32 -14.91
CA HIS A 84 3.05 2.75 -14.30
C HIS A 84 2.88 2.67 -12.78
N ILE A 85 3.18 1.50 -12.22
CA ILE A 85 3.04 1.21 -10.80
C ILE A 85 4.34 0.58 -10.30
N THR A 86 5.04 1.31 -9.45
CA THR A 86 6.19 0.79 -8.69
C THR A 86 5.75 0.39 -7.28
N PHE A 87 5.92 -0.88 -6.91
CA PHE A 87 5.67 -1.38 -5.57
C PHE A 87 6.98 -1.59 -4.81
N TRP A 88 7.19 -0.81 -3.76
CA TRP A 88 8.43 -0.81 -2.99
C TRP A 88 8.35 -1.78 -1.81
N VAL A 89 9.37 -2.62 -1.67
CA VAL A 89 9.46 -3.68 -0.66
C VAL A 89 10.74 -3.60 0.16
N HIS A 90 10.64 -3.84 1.47
CA HIS A 90 11.82 -4.03 2.31
C HIS A 90 12.23 -5.52 2.28
N PRO A 91 13.51 -5.84 2.01
CA PRO A 91 13.98 -7.23 2.00
C PRO A 91 13.69 -7.95 3.32
N GLY A 92 13.13 -9.16 3.23
CA GLY A 92 12.80 -9.99 4.39
C GLY A 92 11.41 -9.77 5.00
N ASP A 93 10.64 -8.79 4.50
CA ASP A 93 9.24 -8.65 4.88
C ASP A 93 8.37 -9.70 4.16
N ASP A 94 7.43 -10.32 4.88
CA ASP A 94 6.43 -11.25 4.32
C ASP A 94 5.27 -10.48 3.69
N VAL A 95 5.37 -10.22 2.38
CA VAL A 95 4.49 -9.32 1.62
C VAL A 95 3.97 -9.91 0.31
N GLU A 96 4.15 -11.20 0.10
CA GLU A 96 3.81 -11.87 -1.15
C GLU A 96 2.34 -11.63 -1.55
N LEU A 97 1.41 -11.75 -0.60
CA LEU A 97 0.00 -11.46 -0.85
C LEU A 97 -0.25 -10.00 -1.24
N TYR A 98 0.47 -9.05 -0.65
CA TYR A 98 0.33 -7.64 -0.98
C TYR A 98 0.85 -7.34 -2.38
N GLN A 99 1.97 -7.95 -2.76
CA GLN A 99 2.49 -7.85 -4.12
C GLN A 99 1.50 -8.44 -5.13
N ARG A 100 0.99 -9.64 -4.87
CA ARG A 100 0.02 -10.34 -5.73
C ARG A 100 -1.25 -9.52 -5.97
N VAL A 101 -1.75 -8.80 -4.94
CA VAL A 101 -2.89 -7.89 -5.09
C VAL A 101 -2.60 -6.81 -6.13
N ILE A 102 -1.46 -6.12 -6.02
CA ILE A 102 -1.16 -4.98 -6.89
C ILE A 102 -0.75 -5.45 -8.28
N GLU A 103 0.00 -6.54 -8.38
CA GLU A 103 0.39 -7.15 -9.65
C GLU A 103 -0.85 -7.53 -10.48
N GLU A 104 -1.80 -8.22 -9.86
CA GLU A 104 -3.02 -8.64 -10.54
C GLU A 104 -3.92 -7.44 -10.89
N ALA A 105 -4.06 -6.45 -10.00
CA ALA A 105 -4.79 -5.22 -10.29
C ALA A 105 -4.15 -4.42 -11.44
N ALA A 106 -2.83 -4.30 -11.45
CA ALA A 106 -2.08 -3.63 -12.51
C ALA A 106 -2.26 -4.37 -13.85
N ARG A 107 -2.19 -5.70 -13.84
CA ARG A 107 -2.41 -6.55 -15.02
C ARG A 107 -3.79 -6.33 -15.63
N ARG A 108 -4.85 -6.26 -14.81
CA ARG A 108 -6.22 -5.99 -15.28
C ARG A 108 -6.37 -4.59 -15.91
N ASN A 109 -5.67 -3.61 -15.36
CA ASN A 109 -5.63 -2.24 -15.89
C ASN A 109 -4.62 -2.04 -17.03
N ARG A 110 -3.86 -3.07 -17.42
CA ARG A 110 -2.77 -2.97 -18.42
C ARG A 110 -1.70 -1.94 -18.03
N ALA A 111 -1.51 -1.73 -16.74
CA ALA A 111 -0.46 -0.87 -16.20
C ALA A 111 0.87 -1.64 -16.17
N ALA A 112 1.98 -0.96 -16.48
CA ALA A 112 3.31 -1.48 -16.20
C ALA A 112 3.50 -1.62 -14.69
N PHE A 113 4.01 -2.77 -14.27
CA PHE A 113 4.21 -3.09 -12.86
C PHE A 113 5.66 -3.53 -12.61
N GLU A 114 6.27 -2.98 -11.58
CA GLU A 114 7.60 -3.38 -11.13
C GLU A 114 7.67 -3.40 -9.60
N VAL A 115 8.56 -4.26 -9.08
CA VAL A 115 8.89 -4.33 -7.66
C VAL A 115 10.30 -3.84 -7.46
N LEU A 116 10.47 -2.86 -6.58
CA LEU A 116 11.78 -2.33 -6.19
C LEU A 116 12.02 -2.52 -4.71
N TYR A 117 13.29 -2.65 -4.33
CA TYR A 117 13.70 -2.91 -2.95
C TYR A 117 14.29 -1.66 -2.30
N ILE A 118 14.08 -1.48 -0.99
CA ILE A 118 14.55 -0.32 -0.21
C ILE A 118 15.01 -0.64 1.20
#